data_AF-A0A7Y4ZLS4-F1
#
_entry.id   AF-A0A7Y4ZLS4-F1
#
_cell.length_a   1.000
_cell.length_b   1.000
_cell.length_c   1.000
_cell.angle_alpha   90.00
_cell.angle_beta   90.00
_cell.angle_gamma   90.00
#
_symmetry.space_group_name_H-M   'P 1'
#
loop_
_entity.id
_entity.type
_entity.pdbx_description
1 polymer ?
#
loop_
_entity_poly.entity_id
_entity_poly.type
_entity_poly.pdbx_seq_one_letter_code
_entity_poly.pdbx_strand_id
1 'polypeptide(L)'
;RAATGTSDGVMFQGTLGLAAGGFAVIGGSGFPGPKAGTIVGGLAAAGGQLQLRDGADVVKDSMGYGNASGAFVRGTAAPAPPAGSAIARTPDGASTGDNAADFAIVTPTPGATNAP
;
A
#
# COMPACT_ATOMS: atom_id res chain seq x y z
N ARG A 1 -1.34 5.89 -8.37
CA ARG A 1 -2.41 6.67 -9.02
C ARG A 1 -3.01 7.65 -8.02
N ALA A 2 -3.37 8.87 -8.43
CA ALA A 2 -4.09 9.82 -7.57
C ALA A 2 -5.52 9.31 -7.28
N ALA A 3 -6.16 9.81 -6.20
CA ALA A 3 -7.46 9.32 -5.71
C ALA A 3 -8.53 9.13 -6.81
N THR A 4 -8.69 10.13 -7.68
CA THR A 4 -9.65 10.13 -8.80
C THR A 4 -8.96 10.17 -10.16
N GLY A 5 -7.63 9.96 -10.19
CA GLY A 5 -6.82 10.14 -11.40
C GLY A 5 -6.97 9.01 -12.42
N THR A 6 -6.80 9.36 -13.71
CA THR A 6 -6.86 8.43 -14.84
C THR A 6 -5.47 7.94 -15.32
N SER A 7 -4.39 8.55 -14.85
CA SER A 7 -3.00 8.17 -15.18
C SER A 7 -2.26 7.51 -14.03
N ASP A 8 -1.37 6.59 -14.39
CA ASP A 8 -0.48 5.90 -13.46
C ASP A 8 0.91 6.51 -13.42
N GLY A 9 1.52 6.47 -12.24
CA GLY A 9 2.93 6.75 -12.03
C GLY A 9 3.57 5.55 -11.33
N VAL A 10 4.80 5.24 -11.71
CA VAL A 10 5.60 4.19 -11.09
C VAL A 10 6.20 4.74 -9.79
N MET A 11 5.79 4.17 -8.65
CA MET A 11 6.31 4.55 -7.33
C MET A 11 7.64 3.87 -7.03
N PHE A 12 7.79 2.60 -7.42
CA PHE A 12 9.01 1.82 -7.23
C PHE A 12 9.09 0.77 -8.32
N GLN A 13 10.29 0.56 -8.86
CA GLN A 13 10.58 -0.52 -9.79
C GLN A 13 11.94 -1.10 -9.39
N GLY A 14 11.99 -2.42 -9.21
CA GLY A 14 13.19 -3.12 -8.80
C GLY A 14 12.91 -4.57 -8.45
N THR A 15 13.96 -5.30 -8.13
CA THR A 15 13.87 -6.70 -7.69
C THR A 15 13.85 -6.75 -6.17
N LEU A 16 12.85 -7.44 -5.60
CA LEU A 16 12.75 -7.71 -4.16
C LEU A 16 12.85 -9.22 -3.93
N GLY A 17 13.84 -9.64 -3.16
CA GLY A 17 13.91 -11.00 -2.64
C GLY A 17 13.10 -11.10 -1.36
N LEU A 18 12.02 -11.87 -1.38
CA LEU A 18 11.19 -12.13 -0.20
C LEU A 18 11.21 -13.62 0.11
N ALA A 19 11.65 -13.96 1.33
CA ALA A 19 11.42 -15.30 1.86
C ALA A 19 9.91 -15.53 2.05
N ALA A 20 9.47 -16.79 2.08
CA ALA A 20 8.08 -17.11 2.40
C ALA A 20 7.70 -16.52 3.78
N GLY A 21 6.61 -15.75 3.83
CA GLY A 21 6.18 -15.03 5.03
C GLY A 21 7.06 -13.83 5.42
N GLY A 22 8.05 -13.47 4.61
CA GLY A 22 8.91 -12.31 4.85
C GLY A 22 8.25 -10.99 4.42
N PHE A 23 8.83 -9.89 4.90
CA PHE A 23 8.38 -8.53 4.62
C PHE A 23 9.51 -7.71 3.98
N ALA A 24 9.15 -6.76 3.11
CA ALA A 24 10.07 -5.77 2.56
C ALA A 24 9.44 -4.38 2.67
N VAL A 25 10.23 -3.43 3.18
CA VAL A 25 9.79 -2.04 3.31
C VAL A 25 10.31 -1.23 2.11
N ILE A 26 9.40 -0.57 1.40
CA ILE A 26 9.74 0.44 0.40
C ILE A 26 9.37 1.80 0.99
N GLY A 27 10.38 2.59 1.32
CA GLY A 27 10.21 3.83 2.09
C GLY A 27 10.54 5.08 1.26
N GLY A 28 9.98 6.22 1.63
CA GLY A 28 10.44 7.52 1.10
C GLY A 28 11.76 7.95 1.72
N SER A 29 12.33 9.06 1.24
CA SER A 29 13.56 9.65 1.80
C SER A 29 13.44 10.01 3.29
N GLY A 30 12.23 10.34 3.76
CA GLY A 30 11.95 10.62 5.16
C GLY A 30 11.79 9.38 6.05
N PHE A 31 11.84 8.16 5.52
CA PHE A 31 11.75 6.94 6.34
C PHE A 31 13.12 6.60 6.94
N PRO A 32 13.25 6.61 8.29
CA PRO A 32 14.55 6.46 8.95
C PRO A 32 14.99 4.99 9.09
N GLY A 33 14.09 4.02 8.90
CA GLY A 33 14.37 2.60 9.11
C GLY A 33 14.99 1.88 7.91
N PRO A 34 15.32 0.58 8.07
CA PRO A 34 15.77 -0.28 6.98
C PRO A 34 14.72 -0.35 5.87
N LYS A 35 15.15 -0.13 4.63
CA LYS A 35 14.29 -0.22 3.45
C LYS A 35 14.99 -1.00 2.34
N ALA A 36 14.22 -1.84 1.65
CA ALA A 36 14.66 -2.60 0.48
C ALA A 36 14.61 -1.78 -0.81
N GLY A 37 13.89 -0.65 -0.79
CA GLY A 37 13.75 0.24 -1.93
C GLY A 37 13.29 1.63 -1.52
N THR A 38 13.47 2.59 -2.42
CA THR A 38 13.02 3.97 -2.23
C THR A 38 11.88 4.28 -3.19
N ILE A 39 10.77 4.84 -2.68
CA ILE A 39 9.70 5.32 -3.56
C ILE A 39 10.10 6.63 -4.25
N VAL A 40 9.66 6.81 -5.49
CA VAL A 40 9.73 8.07 -6.23
C VAL A 40 8.46 8.87 -5.96
N GLY A 41 8.62 10.13 -5.54
CA GLY A 41 7.49 10.97 -5.15
C GLY A 41 6.97 10.61 -3.76
N GLY A 42 5.65 10.64 -3.58
CA GLY A 42 5.01 10.37 -2.29
C GLY A 42 3.55 9.95 -2.44
N LEU A 43 3.00 9.46 -1.34
CA LEU A 43 1.59 9.12 -1.22
C LEU A 43 0.83 10.31 -0.64
N ALA A 44 -0.25 10.73 -1.29
CA ALA A 44 -1.05 11.85 -0.82
C ALA A 44 -1.80 11.46 0.46
N ALA A 45 -1.86 12.35 1.45
CA ALA A 45 -2.47 12.08 2.74
C ALA A 45 -3.99 11.84 2.65
N ALA A 46 -4.70 12.61 1.81
CA ALA A 46 -6.16 12.57 1.72
C ALA A 46 -6.71 11.35 0.96
N GLY A 47 -5.89 10.70 0.13
CA GLY A 47 -6.31 9.55 -0.65
C GLY A 47 -5.45 9.28 -1.87
N GLY A 48 -5.48 8.03 -2.30
CA GLY A 48 -4.66 7.54 -3.39
C GLY A 48 -4.95 6.08 -3.68
N GLN A 49 -4.29 5.56 -4.71
CA GLN A 49 -4.48 4.18 -5.15
C GLN A 49 -3.17 3.59 -5.66
N LEU A 50 -2.96 2.31 -5.33
CA LEU A 50 -1.74 1.56 -5.61
C LEU A 50 -2.08 0.18 -6.16
N GLN A 51 -1.18 -0.31 -7.00
CA GLN A 51 -1.16 -1.70 -7.43
C GLN A 51 0.22 -2.27 -7.17
N LEU A 52 0.25 -3.52 -6.71
CA LEU A 52 1.44 -4.35 -6.73
C LEU A 52 1.41 -5.16 -8.03
N ARG A 53 2.49 -5.09 -8.80
CA ARG A 53 2.64 -5.78 -10.08
C ARG A 53 3.93 -6.58 -10.07
N ASP A 54 3.92 -7.75 -10.70
CA ASP A 54 5.13 -8.55 -10.88
C ASP A 54 5.96 -8.08 -12.09
N GLY A 55 7.09 -8.75 -12.35
CA GLY A 55 7.98 -8.44 -13.47
C GLY A 55 7.37 -8.67 -14.86
N ALA A 56 6.21 -9.34 -14.94
CA ALA A 56 5.44 -9.53 -16.18
C ALA A 56 4.26 -8.54 -16.28
N ASP A 57 4.25 -7.50 -15.43
CA ASP A 57 3.20 -6.48 -15.33
C ASP A 57 1.82 -7.03 -14.90
N VAL A 58 1.80 -8.22 -14.30
CA VAL A 58 0.56 -8.82 -13.79
C VAL A 58 0.25 -8.23 -12.42
N VAL A 59 -0.95 -7.66 -12.27
CA VAL A 59 -1.45 -7.15 -10.99
C VAL A 59 -1.62 -8.32 -10.01
N LYS A 60 -0.93 -8.24 -8.86
CA LYS A 60 -1.03 -9.20 -7.75
C LYS A 60 -1.97 -8.74 -6.67
N ASP A 61 -1.98 -7.44 -6.39
CA ASP A 61 -2.89 -6.83 -5.42
C ASP A 61 -3.13 -5.36 -5.77
N SER A 62 -4.22 -4.80 -5.24
CA SER A 62 -4.53 -3.39 -5.37
C SER A 62 -5.25 -2.84 -4.14
N MET A 63 -5.05 -1.56 -3.91
CA MET A 63 -5.64 -0.82 -2.81
C MET A 63 -5.97 0.61 -3.26
N GLY A 64 -7.16 1.08 -2.89
CA GLY A 64 -7.45 2.50 -2.75
C GLY A 64 -7.73 2.87 -1.30
N TYR A 65 -7.39 4.11 -0.93
CA TYR A 65 -7.59 4.66 0.40
C TYR A 65 -8.06 6.11 0.35
N GLY A 66 -8.66 6.58 1.45
CA GLY A 66 -9.20 7.92 1.58
C GLY A 66 -10.34 8.18 0.61
N ASN A 67 -10.28 9.30 -0.12
CA ASN A 67 -11.29 9.66 -1.13
C ASN A 67 -11.08 8.99 -2.50
N ALA A 68 -10.34 7.88 -2.57
CA ALA A 68 -10.10 7.17 -3.81
C ALA A 68 -11.38 6.56 -4.39
N SER A 69 -11.58 6.72 -5.70
CA SER A 69 -12.74 6.16 -6.43
C SER A 69 -12.37 5.62 -7.82
N GLY A 70 -11.09 5.46 -8.11
CA GLY A 70 -10.62 4.96 -9.41
C GLY A 70 -10.49 3.44 -9.48
N ALA A 71 -9.92 2.99 -10.60
CA ALA A 71 -9.93 1.58 -11.01
C ALA A 71 -9.12 0.62 -10.12
N PHE A 72 -8.34 1.12 -9.16
CA PHE A 72 -7.52 0.26 -8.28
C PHE A 72 -8.19 -0.02 -6.94
N VAL A 73 -9.27 0.69 -6.63
CA VAL A 73 -10.12 0.45 -5.47
C VAL A 73 -10.81 -0.90 -5.68
N ARG A 74 -10.71 -1.80 -4.70
CA ARG A 74 -11.52 -3.03 -4.65
C ARG A 74 -12.67 -2.76 -3.69
N GLY A 75 -13.91 -2.85 -4.16
CA GLY A 75 -15.10 -2.50 -3.37
C GLY A 75 -15.09 -1.01 -3.00
N THR A 76 -14.98 -0.73 -1.70
CA THR A 76 -14.86 0.61 -1.13
C THR A 76 -13.44 0.93 -0.69
N ALA A 77 -13.07 2.22 -0.67
CA ALA A 77 -11.73 2.65 -0.28
C ALA A 77 -11.50 2.47 1.23
N ALA A 78 -10.29 2.04 1.60
CA ALA A 78 -9.82 2.02 2.99
C ALA A 78 -9.83 3.44 3.59
N PRO A 79 -9.89 3.60 4.92
CA PRO A 79 -9.72 4.92 5.54
C PRO A 79 -8.35 5.52 5.20
N ALA A 80 -8.27 6.85 5.12
CA ALA A 80 -6.98 7.53 5.06
C ALA A 80 -6.30 7.44 6.43
N PRO A 81 -5.02 7.01 6.53
CA PRO A 81 -4.33 6.95 7.80
C PRO A 81 -4.09 8.38 8.34
N PRO A 82 -4.40 8.65 9.63
CA PRO A 82 -3.95 9.86 10.30
C PRO A 82 -2.43 9.97 10.32
N ALA A 83 -1.92 11.19 10.56
CA ALA A 83 -0.48 11.39 10.70
C ALA A 83 0.09 10.53 11.84
N GLY A 84 1.16 9.79 11.55
CA GLY A 84 1.80 8.86 12.51
C GLY A 84 1.18 7.46 12.56
N SER A 85 0.06 7.22 11.87
CA SER A 85 -0.55 5.90 11.73
C SER A 85 -0.23 5.25 10.38
N ALA A 86 -0.58 3.97 10.25
CA ALA A 86 -0.63 3.27 8.97
C ALA A 86 -2.04 2.70 8.74
N ILE A 87 -2.29 2.25 7.52
CA ILE A 87 -3.34 1.27 7.25
C ILE A 87 -2.69 -0.06 6.90
N ALA A 88 -3.22 -1.14 7.44
CA ALA A 88 -2.66 -2.48 7.30
C ALA A 88 -3.76 -3.51 7.09
N ARG A 89 -3.43 -4.61 6.39
CA ARG A 89 -4.38 -5.68 6.14
C ARG A 89 -4.53 -6.49 7.42
N THR A 90 -5.75 -6.61 7.96
CA THR A 90 -5.98 -7.24 9.27
C THR A 90 -7.08 -8.31 9.21
N PRO A 91 -6.79 -9.59 9.51
CA PRO A 91 -5.46 -10.16 9.73
C PRO A 91 -4.61 -10.17 8.44
N ASP A 92 -3.32 -10.49 8.57
CA ASP A 92 -2.42 -10.63 7.44
C ASP A 92 -3.00 -11.58 6.37
N GLY A 93 -3.04 -11.10 5.12
CA GLY A 93 -3.56 -11.87 3.99
C GLY A 93 -5.10 -11.90 3.87
N ALA A 94 -5.86 -11.31 4.78
CA ALA A 94 -7.32 -11.25 4.67
C ALA A 94 -7.76 -10.44 3.44
N SER A 95 -8.48 -11.04 2.49
CA SER A 95 -8.96 -10.37 1.29
C SER A 95 -10.40 -10.75 0.98
N THR A 96 -11.33 -9.87 1.34
CA THR A 96 -12.77 -9.97 1.07
C THR A 96 -13.16 -9.41 -0.30
N GLY A 97 -12.23 -8.72 -0.97
CA GLY A 97 -12.50 -7.98 -2.20
C GLY A 97 -12.95 -6.53 -1.96
N ASP A 98 -12.93 -6.06 -0.72
CA ASP A 98 -13.26 -4.68 -0.34
C ASP A 98 -12.12 -4.07 0.50
N ASN A 99 -11.58 -2.90 0.10
CA ASN A 99 -10.44 -2.31 0.81
C ASN A 99 -10.82 -1.74 2.19
N ALA A 100 -12.05 -1.28 2.42
CA ALA A 100 -12.48 -0.81 3.73
C ALA A 100 -12.68 -1.97 4.72
N ALA A 101 -13.08 -3.14 4.24
CA ALA A 101 -13.17 -4.35 5.06
C ALA A 101 -11.81 -5.02 5.29
N ASP A 102 -10.89 -4.91 4.34
CA ASP A 102 -9.58 -5.58 4.40
C ASP A 102 -8.55 -4.80 5.23
N PHE A 103 -8.67 -3.46 5.32
CA PHE A 103 -7.65 -2.60 5.90
C PHE A 103 -8.17 -1.74 7.06
N ALA A 104 -7.44 -1.76 8.16
CA ALA A 104 -7.72 -0.96 9.34
C ALA A 104 -6.57 0.02 9.64
N ILE A 105 -6.89 1.11 10.34
CA ILE A 105 -5.88 2.02 10.89
C ILE A 105 -5.17 1.30 12.04
N VAL A 106 -3.83 1.29 12.00
CA VAL A 106 -2.99 0.62 12.98
C VAL A 106 -1.76 1.46 13.34
N THR A 107 -1.04 1.01 14.36
CA THR A 107 0.34 1.47 14.62
C THR A 107 1.28 0.89 13.55
N PRO A 108 2.14 1.70 12.89
CA PRO A 108 3.03 1.17 11.86
C PRO A 108 4.01 0.11 12.39
N THR A 109 4.05 -1.05 11.74
CA THR A 109 4.99 -2.15 12.04
C THR A 109 5.91 -2.47 10.84
N PRO A 110 6.69 -1.50 10.32
CA PRO A 110 7.44 -1.69 9.08
C PRO A 110 8.44 -2.85 9.18
N GLY A 111 8.31 -3.82 8.28
CA GLY A 111 9.17 -5.00 8.23
C GLY A 111 8.76 -6.13 9.18
N ALA A 112 7.58 -6.04 9.80
CA ALA A 112 6.99 -7.06 10.66
C ALA A 112 5.53 -7.35 10.28
N THR A 113 4.97 -8.39 10.89
CA THR A 113 3.53 -8.74 10.82
C THR A 113 2.65 -7.54 11.16
N ASN A 114 1.51 -7.42 10.48
CA ASN A 114 0.54 -6.39 10.84
C ASN A 114 -0.10 -6.75 12.18
N ALA A 115 -0.10 -5.79 13.12
CA ALA A 115 -0.74 -5.92 14.40
C ALA A 115 -1.91 -4.91 14.50
N PRO A 116 -3.09 -5.31 14.98
CA PRO A 116 -4.16 -4.37 15.33
C PRO A 116 -3.75 -3.44 16.47
#